data_AF-A0A2A4SDB1-F1
#
_entry.id   AF-A0A2A4SDB1-F1
#
_cell.length_a   1.000
_cell.length_b   1.000
_cell.length_c   1.000
_cell.angle_alpha   90.00
_cell.angle_beta   90.00
_cell.angle_gamma   90.00
#
_symmetry.space_group_name_H-M   'P 1'
#
loop_
_entity.id
_entity.type
_entity.pdbx_description
1 polymer ?
#
loop_
_entity_poly.entity_id
_entity_poly.type
_entity_poly.pdbx_seq_one_letter_code
_entity_poly.pdbx_strand_id
1 'polypeptide(L)'
;MISLYLNKFWKWYERNLLLNTVIAASLFFWQLIHLYWLFDNVILFQIFGASNFNVTGIWESIIIIFDYVEIPSIIIVSIFYINELRKGFSWKPVLFLIFLNIQWLHLFWITDQFVIDQLINPEHQPILPMWLAWVAIFIDYLELPVIYDTMKKAFIAIKNKVASRNL
;
A
#
# COMPACT_ATOMS: atom_id res chain seq x y z
N MET A 1 -10.18 -11.98 -29.65
CA MET A 1 -11.25 -11.40 -28.80
C MET A 1 -10.69 -10.70 -27.56
N ILE A 2 -9.83 -11.36 -26.76
CA ILE A 2 -9.17 -10.78 -25.57
C ILE A 2 -8.36 -9.49 -25.89
N SER A 3 -7.64 -9.46 -27.00
CA SER A 3 -6.86 -8.28 -27.43
C SER A 3 -7.71 -7.02 -27.68
N LEU A 4 -8.96 -7.17 -28.15
CA LEU A 4 -9.88 -6.05 -28.37
C LEU A 4 -10.32 -5.43 -27.04
N TYR A 5 -10.66 -6.25 -26.05
CA TYR A 5 -11.07 -5.79 -24.72
C TYR A 5 -9.92 -5.10 -23.99
N LEU A 6 -8.71 -5.66 -24.05
CA LEU A 6 -7.51 -5.04 -23.48
C LEU A 6 -7.22 -3.67 -24.12
N ASN A 7 -7.29 -3.58 -25.45
CA ASN A 7 -7.09 -2.31 -26.15
C ASN A 7 -8.15 -1.27 -25.77
N LYS A 8 -9.42 -1.68 -25.61
CA LYS A 8 -10.50 -0.80 -25.16
C LYS A 8 -10.27 -0.31 -23.73
N PHE A 9 -9.86 -1.21 -22.83
CA PHE A 9 -9.50 -0.88 -21.46
C PHE A 9 -8.38 0.15 -21.41
N TRP A 10 -7.26 -0.09 -22.10
CA TRP A 10 -6.11 0.80 -22.07
C TRP A 10 -6.41 2.18 -22.68
N LYS A 11 -7.19 2.23 -23.77
CA LYS A 11 -7.67 3.51 -24.32
C LYS A 11 -8.53 4.28 -23.31
N TRP A 12 -9.42 3.60 -22.60
CA TRP A 12 -10.22 4.22 -21.53
C TRP A 12 -9.34 4.68 -20.36
N TYR A 13 -8.37 3.86 -19.95
CA TYR A 13 -7.47 4.14 -18.84
C TYR A 13 -6.60 5.37 -19.13
N GLU A 14 -6.03 5.44 -20.32
CA GLU A 14 -5.19 6.56 -20.77
C GLU A 14 -6.00 7.84 -20.95
N ARG A 15 -7.26 7.76 -21.42
CA ARG A 15 -8.17 8.91 -21.49
C ARG A 15 -8.46 9.52 -20.12
N ASN A 16 -8.49 8.69 -19.07
CA ASN A 16 -8.76 9.10 -17.69
C ASN A 16 -7.51 9.08 -16.82
N LEU A 17 -6.31 9.23 -17.41
CA LEU A 17 -5.03 9.02 -16.71
C LEU A 17 -4.90 9.86 -15.44
N LEU A 18 -5.28 11.15 -15.49
CA LEU A 18 -5.24 12.03 -14.32
C LEU A 18 -6.10 11.49 -13.18
N LEU A 19 -7.37 11.18 -13.48
CA LEU A 19 -8.30 10.65 -12.49
C LEU A 19 -7.80 9.33 -11.91
N ASN A 20 -7.35 8.40 -12.76
CA ASN A 20 -6.83 7.11 -12.33
C ASN A 20 -5.58 7.25 -11.46
N THR A 21 -4.68 8.19 -11.78
CA THR A 21 -3.47 8.46 -10.98
C THR A 21 -3.83 9.04 -9.62
N VAL A 22 -4.80 9.97 -9.57
CA VAL A 22 -5.26 10.56 -8.30
C VAL A 22 -5.97 9.52 -7.44
N ILE A 23 -6.84 8.68 -8.03
CA ILE A 23 -7.51 7.60 -7.28
C ILE A 23 -6.48 6.61 -6.73
N ALA A 24 -5.52 6.17 -7.56
CA ALA A 24 -4.45 5.28 -7.13
C ALA A 24 -3.66 5.87 -5.95
N ALA A 25 -3.26 7.14 -6.08
CA ALA A 25 -2.51 7.84 -5.04
C ALA A 25 -3.33 8.00 -3.75
N SER A 26 -4.60 8.44 -3.84
CA SER A 26 -5.44 8.66 -2.67
C SER A 26 -5.78 7.37 -1.93
N LEU A 27 -6.08 6.29 -2.64
CA LEU A 27 -6.36 5.00 -2.00
C LEU A 27 -5.12 4.45 -1.30
N PHE A 28 -3.97 4.48 -1.99
CA PHE A 28 -2.74 3.96 -1.44
C PHE A 28 -2.13 4.86 -0.34
N PHE A 29 -2.48 6.14 -0.31
CA PHE A 29 -2.11 7.05 0.78
C PHE A 29 -2.67 6.61 2.14
N TRP A 30 -3.85 5.98 2.16
CA TRP A 30 -4.44 5.51 3.41
C TRP A 30 -3.60 4.44 4.11
N GLN A 31 -2.71 3.74 3.39
CA GLN A 31 -1.78 2.79 3.97
C GLN A 31 -0.82 3.42 4.99
N LEU A 32 -0.64 4.76 4.96
CA LEU A 32 0.12 5.46 5.99
C LEU A 32 -0.53 5.35 7.38
N ILE A 33 -1.85 5.18 7.47
CA ILE A 33 -2.54 4.97 8.75
C ILE A 33 -2.15 3.61 9.33
N HIS A 34 -2.21 2.57 8.50
CA HIS A 34 -1.81 1.22 8.86
C HIS A 34 -0.34 1.19 9.31
N LEU A 35 0.57 1.74 8.50
CA LEU A 35 2.00 1.82 8.84
C LEU A 35 2.29 2.59 10.13
N TYR A 36 1.53 3.67 10.38
CA TYR A 36 1.63 4.42 11.62
C TYR A 36 1.16 3.61 12.83
N TRP A 37 0.04 2.90 12.69
CA TRP A 37 -0.45 2.01 13.74
C TRP A 37 0.58 0.92 14.06
N LEU A 38 1.14 0.27 13.04
CA LEU A 38 2.18 -0.75 13.18
C LEU A 38 3.43 -0.18 13.86
N PHE A 39 3.82 1.04 13.51
CA PHE A 39 4.93 1.74 14.16
C PHE A 39 4.70 1.93 15.67
N ASP A 40 3.57 2.53 16.06
CA ASP A 40 3.33 2.89 17.46
C ASP A 40 2.94 1.68 18.32
N ASN A 41 2.01 0.85 17.86
CA ASN A 41 1.44 -0.23 18.66
C ASN A 41 2.26 -1.51 18.65
N VAL A 42 3.09 -1.74 17.64
CA VAL A 42 3.95 -2.92 17.56
C VAL A 42 5.41 -2.56 17.80
N ILE A 43 5.98 -1.67 16.97
CA ILE A 43 7.43 -1.41 17.03
C ILE A 43 7.81 -0.64 18.31
N LEU A 44 7.13 0.47 18.62
CA LEU A 44 7.44 1.24 19.83
C LEU A 44 7.10 0.46 21.11
N PHE A 45 5.99 -0.28 21.11
CA PHE A 45 5.65 -1.17 22.22
C PHE A 45 6.77 -2.21 22.46
N GLN A 46 7.30 -2.82 21.39
CA GLN A 46 8.37 -3.81 21.52
C GLN A 46 9.71 -3.22 22.01
N ILE A 47 10.04 -1.99 21.62
CA ILE A 47 11.32 -1.34 21.97
C ILE A 47 11.26 -0.68 23.35
N PHE A 48 10.14 -0.03 23.69
CA PHE A 48 10.03 0.82 24.88
C PHE A 48 9.04 0.30 25.93
N GLY A 49 8.27 -0.76 25.62
CA GLY A 49 7.23 -1.30 26.50
C GLY A 49 6.01 -0.38 26.66
N ALA A 50 5.89 0.63 25.81
CA ALA A 50 4.81 1.62 25.86
C ALA A 50 4.35 1.95 24.44
N SER A 51 3.03 1.95 24.23
CA SER A 51 2.40 2.58 23.06
C SER A 51 1.83 3.93 23.48
N ASN A 52 1.99 4.95 22.63
CA ASN A 52 1.42 6.26 22.92
C ASN A 52 -0.06 6.32 22.51
N PHE A 53 -0.50 5.38 21.67
CA PHE A 53 -1.79 5.42 21.01
C PHE A 53 -2.57 4.12 21.25
N ASN A 54 -3.38 4.11 22.31
CA ASN A 54 -4.23 2.96 22.63
C ASN A 54 -5.48 2.99 21.74
N VAL A 55 -5.43 2.30 20.59
CA VAL A 55 -6.55 2.26 19.64
C VAL A 55 -7.65 1.37 20.22
N THR A 56 -8.72 1.99 20.71
CA THR A 56 -9.90 1.27 21.22
C THR A 56 -11.19 1.89 20.68
N GLY A 57 -12.23 1.06 20.56
CA GLY A 57 -13.56 1.50 20.17
C GLY A 57 -13.65 1.94 18.71
N ILE A 58 -14.12 3.16 18.46
CA ILE A 58 -14.41 3.61 17.08
C ILE A 58 -13.16 3.71 16.20
N TRP A 59 -12.00 4.00 16.80
CA TRP A 59 -10.74 4.13 16.07
C TRP A 59 -10.23 2.78 15.54
N GLU A 60 -10.46 1.71 16.29
CA GLU A 60 -10.12 0.34 15.88
C GLU A 60 -10.92 -0.06 14.63
N SER A 61 -12.23 0.22 14.65
CA SER A 61 -13.11 -0.03 13.50
C SER A 61 -12.67 0.76 12.25
N ILE A 62 -12.19 1.99 12.43
CA ILE A 62 -11.69 2.82 11.33
C ILE A 62 -10.41 2.22 10.72
N ILE A 63 -9.48 1.75 11.54
CA ILE A 63 -8.23 1.13 11.06
C ILE A 63 -8.55 -0.14 10.26
N ILE A 64 -9.40 -1.02 10.80
CA ILE A 64 -9.84 -2.25 10.11
C ILE A 64 -10.42 -1.94 8.73
N ILE A 65 -11.24 -0.88 8.62
CA ILE A 65 -11.80 -0.46 7.32
C ILE A 65 -10.68 -0.05 6.35
N PHE A 66 -9.66 0.66 6.82
CA PHE A 66 -8.53 1.07 5.98
C PHE A 66 -7.64 -0.09 5.57
N ASP A 67 -7.47 -1.11 6.41
CA ASP A 67 -6.78 -2.35 6.05
C ASP A 67 -7.52 -3.06 4.90
N TYR A 68 -8.86 -3.10 4.92
CA TYR A 68 -9.63 -3.63 3.77
C TYR A 68 -9.47 -2.82 2.49
N VAL A 69 -9.06 -1.55 2.57
CA VAL A 69 -8.74 -0.71 1.40
C VAL A 69 -7.37 -1.04 0.81
N GLU A 70 -6.51 -1.79 1.51
CA GLU A 70 -5.21 -2.23 1.01
C GLU A 70 -5.32 -3.04 -0.29
N ILE A 71 -6.17 -4.06 -0.32
CA ILE A 71 -6.37 -4.93 -1.50
C ILE A 71 -6.70 -4.12 -2.77
N PRO A 72 -7.75 -3.27 -2.79
CA PRO A 72 -8.04 -2.46 -3.98
C PRO A 72 -6.92 -1.45 -4.28
N SER A 73 -6.20 -0.96 -3.28
CA SER A 73 -5.07 -0.05 -3.47
C SER A 73 -3.91 -0.72 -4.19
N ILE A 74 -3.47 -1.90 -3.73
CA ILE A 74 -2.41 -2.70 -4.36
C ILE A 74 -2.74 -3.00 -5.81
N ILE A 75 -3.99 -3.40 -6.09
CA ILE A 75 -4.44 -3.71 -7.45
C ILE A 75 -4.37 -2.45 -8.34
N ILE A 76 -4.93 -1.33 -7.89
CA ILE A 76 -5.00 -0.10 -8.70
C ILE A 76 -3.60 0.47 -8.96
N VAL A 77 -2.72 0.47 -7.95
CA VAL A 77 -1.35 0.94 -8.08
C VAL A 77 -0.52 -0.02 -8.95
N SER A 78 -0.79 -1.33 -8.88
CA SER A 78 -0.17 -2.30 -9.80
C SER A 78 -0.55 -2.01 -11.25
N ILE A 79 -1.84 -1.76 -11.53
CA ILE A 79 -2.31 -1.37 -12.87
C ILE A 79 -1.62 -0.07 -13.33
N PHE A 80 -1.42 0.89 -12.41
CA PHE A 80 -0.72 2.13 -12.68
C PHE A 80 0.73 1.89 -13.15
N TYR A 81 1.51 1.08 -12.44
CA TYR A 81 2.89 0.78 -12.84
C TYR A 81 2.98 -0.13 -14.07
N ILE A 82 2.03 -1.04 -14.28
CA ILE A 82 1.90 -1.81 -15.52
C ILE A 82 1.67 -0.87 -16.71
N ASN A 83 0.84 0.16 -16.54
CA ASN A 83 0.62 1.17 -17.57
C ASN A 83 1.88 1.96 -17.90
N GLU A 84 2.70 2.28 -16.89
CA GLU A 84 3.99 2.93 -17.11
C GLU A 84 4.93 2.05 -17.93
N LEU A 85 5.06 0.77 -17.57
CA LEU A 85 5.89 -0.18 -18.31
C LEU A 85 5.43 -0.40 -19.76
N ARG A 86 4.11 -0.36 -20.01
CA ARG A 86 3.56 -0.40 -21.37
C ARG A 86 4.00 0.79 -22.23
N LYS A 87 4.20 1.96 -21.64
CA LYS A 87 4.60 3.18 -22.35
C LYS A 87 6.09 3.29 -22.56
N GLY A 88 6.88 2.64 -21.71
CA GLY A 88 8.32 2.56 -21.83
C GLY A 88 8.92 1.74 -20.70
N PHE A 89 9.88 0.88 -21.03
CA PHE A 89 10.53 0.07 -20.02
C PHE A 89 11.38 0.93 -19.09
N SER A 90 11.21 0.73 -17.78
CA SER A 90 12.08 1.30 -16.76
C SER A 90 12.11 0.39 -15.53
N TRP A 91 13.25 0.33 -14.85
CA TRP A 91 13.44 -0.58 -13.72
C TRP A 91 12.65 -0.18 -12.47
N LYS A 92 12.35 1.12 -12.30
CA LYS A 92 11.66 1.62 -11.10
C LYS A 92 10.23 1.06 -10.97
N PRO A 93 9.36 1.11 -11.99
CA PRO A 93 8.07 0.42 -11.97
C PRO A 93 8.17 -1.09 -11.75
N VAL A 94 9.19 -1.76 -12.29
CA VAL A 94 9.41 -3.20 -12.04
C VAL A 94 9.67 -3.45 -10.55
N LEU A 95 10.57 -2.67 -9.94
CA LEU A 95 10.88 -2.77 -8.52
C LEU A 95 9.64 -2.52 -7.65
N PHE A 96 8.84 -1.49 -8.00
CA PHE A 96 7.62 -1.19 -7.26
C PHE A 96 6.52 -2.23 -7.43
N LEU A 97 6.42 -2.85 -8.61
CA LEU A 97 5.56 -4.01 -8.78
C LEU A 97 6.02 -5.18 -7.92
N ILE A 98 7.32 -5.41 -7.77
CA ILE A 98 7.82 -6.43 -6.83
C ILE A 98 7.42 -6.09 -5.39
N PHE A 99 7.61 -4.85 -4.95
CA PHE A 99 7.20 -4.42 -3.60
C PHE A 99 5.70 -4.63 -3.35
N LEU A 100 4.85 -4.24 -4.31
CA LEU A 100 3.40 -4.44 -4.25
C LEU A 100 3.01 -5.92 -4.26
N ASN A 101 3.71 -6.76 -5.03
CA ASN A 101 3.37 -8.18 -5.10
C ASN A 101 3.82 -8.96 -3.85
N ILE A 102 4.87 -8.50 -3.17
CA ILE A 102 5.28 -9.08 -1.90
C ILE A 102 4.25 -8.78 -0.79
N GLN A 103 3.46 -7.70 -0.89
CA GLN A 103 2.39 -7.41 0.07
C GLN A 103 1.32 -8.52 0.14
N TRP A 104 1.06 -9.24 -0.95
CA TRP A 104 0.16 -10.41 -0.91
C TRP A 104 0.65 -11.50 0.05
N LEU A 105 1.96 -11.58 0.28
CA LEU A 105 2.53 -12.48 1.28
C LEU A 105 2.16 -12.03 2.70
N HIS A 106 2.25 -10.73 2.99
CA HIS A 106 1.82 -10.16 4.25
C HIS A 106 0.31 -10.40 4.46
N LEU A 107 -0.52 -9.97 3.50
CA LEU A 107 -1.98 -10.08 3.53
C LEU A 107 -2.52 -11.49 3.79
N PHE A 108 -1.95 -12.51 3.15
CA PHE A 108 -2.49 -13.87 3.22
C PHE A 108 -1.76 -14.82 4.16
N TRP A 109 -0.49 -14.56 4.47
CA TRP A 109 0.33 -15.52 5.21
C TRP A 109 0.81 -15.01 6.56
N ILE A 110 1.26 -13.76 6.64
CA ILE A 110 1.84 -13.18 7.86
C ILE A 110 1.00 -11.96 8.27
N THR A 111 -0.23 -12.25 8.73
CA THR A 111 -1.22 -11.21 9.08
C THR A 111 -0.82 -10.41 10.31
N ASP A 112 -1.43 -9.25 10.50
CA ASP A 112 -1.25 -8.42 11.70
C ASP A 112 -1.53 -9.17 13.00
N GLN A 113 -2.52 -10.08 12.99
CA GLN A 113 -2.82 -10.92 14.14
C GLN A 113 -1.62 -11.79 14.53
N PHE A 114 -0.92 -12.36 13.54
CA PHE A 114 0.29 -13.13 13.81
C PHE A 114 1.40 -12.24 14.39
N VAL A 115 1.56 -11.02 13.88
CA VAL A 115 2.56 -10.06 14.40
C VAL A 115 2.26 -9.69 15.84
N ILE A 116 1.00 -9.40 16.18
CA ILE A 116 0.55 -9.09 17.54
C ILE A 116 0.76 -10.30 18.48
N ASP A 117 0.32 -11.49 18.08
CA ASP A 117 0.42 -12.70 18.92
C ASP A 117 1.90 -13.03 19.22
N GLN A 118 2.78 -12.82 18.26
CA GLN A 118 4.19 -13.16 18.39
C GLN A 118 5.02 -12.11 19.16
N LEU A 119 4.71 -10.82 19.00
CA LEU A 119 5.49 -9.72 19.59
C LEU A 119 4.88 -9.17 20.88
N ILE A 120 3.55 -9.12 20.98
CA ILE A 120 2.84 -8.51 22.11
C ILE A 120 2.32 -9.58 23.08
N ASN A 121 1.77 -10.70 22.58
CA ASN A 121 1.13 -11.74 23.41
C ASN A 121 1.76 -13.14 23.28
N PRO A 122 3.05 -13.32 23.60
CA PRO A 122 3.81 -14.54 23.30
C PRO A 122 3.34 -15.80 24.04
N GLU A 123 2.37 -15.69 24.97
CA GLU A 123 1.76 -16.83 25.66
C GLU A 123 0.90 -17.72 24.73
N HIS A 124 0.43 -17.18 23.60
CA HIS A 124 -0.18 -17.96 22.53
C HIS A 124 0.94 -18.59 21.70
N GLN A 125 1.29 -19.87 21.93
CA GLN A 125 2.37 -20.56 21.21
C GLN A 125 2.18 -20.51 19.68
N PRO A 126 2.89 -19.64 18.94
CA PRO A 126 2.68 -19.52 17.51
C PRO A 126 3.41 -20.65 16.79
N ILE A 127 2.85 -21.12 15.68
CA ILE A 127 3.43 -22.20 14.86
C ILE A 127 4.68 -21.70 14.10
N LEU A 128 4.85 -20.37 13.95
CA LEU A 128 5.90 -19.76 13.12
C LEU A 128 6.94 -18.97 13.95
N PRO A 129 8.21 -18.93 13.51
CA PRO A 129 9.29 -18.20 14.19
C PRO A 129 9.09 -16.67 14.34
N MET A 130 9.58 -16.11 15.45
CA MET A 130 9.54 -14.66 15.74
C MET A 130 10.16 -13.76 14.68
N TRP A 131 11.21 -14.20 13.98
CA TRP A 131 11.85 -13.40 12.95
C TRP A 131 10.93 -13.11 11.76
N LEU A 132 9.91 -13.95 11.52
CA LEU A 132 8.92 -13.71 10.45
C LEU A 132 8.04 -12.49 10.72
N ALA A 133 7.76 -12.17 11.99
CA ALA A 133 6.99 -10.97 12.33
C ALA A 133 7.74 -9.70 11.93
N TRP A 134 9.06 -9.66 12.13
CA TRP A 134 9.91 -8.56 11.66
C TRP A 134 10.00 -8.48 10.13
N VAL A 135 9.94 -9.63 9.45
CA VAL A 135 9.89 -9.67 7.98
C VAL A 135 8.55 -9.13 7.46
N ALA A 136 7.43 -9.46 8.09
CA ALA A 136 6.14 -8.85 7.74
C ALA A 136 6.15 -7.34 7.90
N ILE A 137 6.61 -6.84 9.05
CA ILE A 137 6.78 -5.40 9.27
C ILE A 137 7.66 -4.79 8.18
N PHE A 138 8.78 -5.42 7.83
CA PHE A 138 9.64 -4.90 6.77
C PHE A 138 8.93 -4.85 5.41
N ILE A 139 8.11 -5.86 5.09
CA ILE A 139 7.31 -5.92 3.87
C ILE A 139 6.34 -4.72 3.82
N ASP A 140 5.62 -4.41 4.89
CA ASP A 140 4.68 -3.28 4.92
C ASP A 140 5.42 -1.96 4.66
N TYR A 141 6.60 -1.78 5.25
CA TYR A 141 7.41 -0.58 5.03
C TYR A 141 7.98 -0.45 3.61
N LEU A 142 7.99 -1.51 2.79
CA LEU A 142 8.32 -1.41 1.37
C LEU A 142 7.26 -0.64 0.56
N GLU A 143 6.08 -0.41 1.12
CA GLU A 143 5.05 0.41 0.49
C GLU A 143 5.42 1.90 0.48
N LEU A 144 6.13 2.40 1.50
CA LEU A 144 6.50 3.82 1.62
C LEU A 144 7.12 4.44 0.35
N PRO A 145 8.15 3.85 -0.29
CA PRO A 145 8.70 4.40 -1.54
C PRO A 145 7.68 4.42 -2.68
N VAL A 146 6.75 3.45 -2.69
CA VAL A 146 5.68 3.35 -3.70
C VAL A 146 4.60 4.40 -3.45
N ILE A 147 4.21 4.63 -2.18
CA ILE A 147 3.27 5.69 -1.77
C ILE A 147 3.82 7.04 -2.18
N TYR A 148 5.07 7.32 -1.80
CA TYR A 148 5.72 8.60 -2.12
C TYR A 148 5.76 8.86 -3.63
N ASP A 149 6.16 7.88 -4.44
CA ASP A 149 6.23 8.06 -5.89
C ASP A 149 4.85 8.28 -6.53
N THR A 150 3.86 7.49 -6.12
CA THR A 150 2.49 7.57 -6.65
C THR A 150 1.87 8.93 -6.31
N MET A 151 2.04 9.39 -5.06
CA MET A 151 1.61 10.72 -4.61
C MET A 151 2.31 11.85 -5.36
N LYS A 152 3.64 11.76 -5.54
CA LYS A 152 4.41 12.74 -6.29
C LYS A 152 3.91 12.85 -7.73
N LYS A 153 3.64 11.73 -8.39
CA LYS A 153 3.13 11.71 -9.77
C LYS A 153 1.72 12.28 -9.85
N ALA A 154 0.84 11.98 -8.89
CA ALA A 154 -0.48 12.59 -8.81
C ALA A 154 -0.38 14.12 -8.67
N PHE A 155 0.48 14.62 -7.77
CA PHE A 155 0.69 16.04 -7.58
C PHE A 155 1.19 16.74 -8.86
N ILE A 156 2.18 16.16 -9.53
CA ILE A 156 2.70 16.67 -10.81
C ILE A 156 1.60 16.68 -11.88
N ALA A 157 0.80 15.62 -11.98
CA ALA A 157 -0.29 15.52 -12.95
C ALA A 157 -1.37 16.60 -12.71
N ILE A 158 -1.75 16.84 -11.45
CA ILE A 158 -2.68 17.91 -11.07
C ILE A 158 -2.10 19.27 -11.44
N LYS A 159 -0.84 19.55 -11.04
CA LYS A 159 -0.16 20.82 -11.32
C LYS A 159 -0.14 21.13 -12.81
N ASN A 160 0.21 20.15 -13.65
CA ASN A 160 0.25 20.31 -15.11
C ASN A 160 -1.14 20.58 -15.69
N LYS A 161 -2.19 19.92 -15.18
CA LYS A 161 -3.56 20.14 -15.63
C LYS A 161 -4.07 21.53 -15.29
N VAL A 162 -3.76 22.02 -14.09
CA VAL A 162 -4.12 23.38 -13.65
C VAL A 162 -3.38 24.41 -14.51
N ALA A 163 -2.08 24.24 -14.74
CA ALA A 163 -1.30 25.13 -15.60
C ALA A 163 -1.86 25.21 -17.03
N SER A 164 -2.27 24.07 -17.62
CA SER A 164 -2.86 24.04 -18.97
C SER A 164 -4.25 24.65 -19.09
N ARG A 165 -4.95 24.89 -17.98
CA ARG A 165 -6.28 25.53 -17.95
C ARG A 165 -6.20 27.05 -17.87
N ASN A 166 -5.06 27.59 -17.46
CA ASN A 166 -4.83 29.03 -17.29
C ASN A 166 -4.13 29.67 -18.51
N LEU A 167 -3.94 28.90 -19.59
CA LEU A 167 -3.44 29.32 -20.90
C LEU A 167 -4.58 29.18 -21.92
#